data_AF-A0A4R3KKG6-F1
#
_entry.id   AF-A0A4R3KKG6-F1
#
_cell.length_a   1.000
_cell.length_b   1.000
_cell.length_c   1.000
_cell.angle_alpha   90.00
_cell.angle_beta   90.00
_cell.angle_gamma   90.00
#
_symmetry.space_group_name_H-M   'P 1'
#
loop_
_entity.id
_entity.type
_entity.pdbx_description
1 polymer ?
#
loop_
_entity_poly.entity_id
_entity_poly.type
_entity_poly.pdbx_seq_one_letter_code
_entity_poly.pdbx_strand_id
1 'polypeptide(L)'
;MQISPKRLAKSILNEKKYLFTYHKNHDLLYSFVMPVILEVEHLLNMLPPLKIAKNDFKYCEEAFRSVTRRIAGYSYSIARQTIKVGFPSGDFHNLYMEDERHEIALFIFQEQESIFRETINDTLLEVTRHSDQNFYQYFRSHLLHYFLNIMMQMFKEVFLFAMVLEPQEKRPEPILAD
;
A
#
# COMPACT_ATOMS: atom_id res chain seq x y z
N MET A 1 27.06 -2.24 20.48
CA MET A 1 26.77 -3.61 20.01
C MET A 1 25.50 -3.52 19.19
N GLN A 2 25.60 -3.61 17.86
CA GLN A 2 24.46 -3.40 16.96
C GLN A 2 23.51 -4.61 17.05
N ILE A 3 22.21 -4.36 17.21
CA ILE A 3 21.18 -5.41 17.28
C ILE A 3 20.97 -5.93 15.86
N SER A 4 20.88 -7.26 15.69
CA SER A 4 20.66 -7.84 14.36
C SER A 4 19.32 -7.39 13.76
N PRO A 5 19.22 -7.23 12.42
CA PRO A 5 18.00 -6.84 11.69
C PRO A 5 16.72 -7.54 12.17
N LYS A 6 16.78 -8.87 12.32
CA LYS A 6 15.65 -9.69 12.78
C LYS A 6 15.25 -9.41 14.23
N ARG A 7 16.21 -9.17 15.13
CA ARG A 7 15.92 -8.86 16.54
C ARG A 7 15.31 -7.47 16.68
N LEU A 8 15.81 -6.52 15.90
CA LEU A 8 15.26 -5.18 15.82
C LEU A 8 13.81 -5.19 15.30
N ALA A 9 13.56 -5.87 14.18
CA ALA A 9 12.22 -5.96 13.61
C ALA A 9 11.20 -6.54 14.61
N LYS A 10 11.58 -7.57 15.37
CA LYS A 10 10.76 -8.11 16.47
C LYS A 10 10.52 -7.10 17.60
N SER A 11 11.50 -6.27 17.93
CA SER A 11 11.32 -5.19 18.91
C SER A 11 10.28 -4.17 18.45
N ILE A 12 10.36 -3.76 17.18
CA ILE A 12 9.42 -2.82 16.56
C ILE A 12 7.99 -3.39 16.57
N LEU A 13 7.84 -4.68 16.24
CA LEU A 13 6.56 -5.39 16.26
C LEU A 13 5.95 -5.50 17.67
N ASN A 14 6.78 -5.72 18.69
CA ASN A 14 6.31 -5.87 20.07
C ASN A 14 5.85 -4.55 20.71
N GLU A 15 6.31 -3.40 20.22
CA GLU A 15 6.07 -2.12 20.89
C GLU A 15 4.70 -1.48 20.59
N LYS A 16 3.94 -1.87 19.53
CA LYS A 16 2.51 -1.47 19.37
C LYS A 16 1.81 -2.02 18.12
N LYS A 17 0.46 -2.04 18.21
CA LYS A 17 -0.51 -2.25 17.13
C LYS A 17 -0.46 -1.13 16.10
N TYR A 18 -0.33 -1.48 14.83
CA TYR A 18 -0.33 -0.57 13.69
C TYR A 18 -1.64 0.24 13.62
N LEU A 19 -1.54 1.57 13.80
CA LEU A 19 -2.65 2.49 13.61
C LEU A 19 -2.63 3.02 12.18
N PHE A 20 -3.47 2.45 11.33
CA PHE A 20 -3.70 2.89 9.94
C PHE A 20 -3.96 4.40 9.89
N THR A 21 -2.98 5.19 9.44
CA THR A 21 -3.20 6.61 9.11
C THR A 21 -2.92 6.84 7.63
N TYR A 22 -3.75 7.67 7.00
CA TYR A 22 -3.72 7.95 5.56
C TYR A 22 -2.89 9.20 5.26
N HIS A 23 -2.02 9.14 4.25
CA HIS A 23 -1.36 10.31 3.66
C HIS A 23 -1.90 10.56 2.24
N LYS A 24 -2.07 11.86 1.91
CA LYS A 24 -2.90 12.30 0.76
C LYS A 24 -2.11 12.84 -0.44
N ASN A 25 -0.77 12.85 -0.40
CA ASN A 25 0.08 13.41 -1.46
C ASN A 25 1.19 12.41 -1.85
N HIS A 26 1.19 11.93 -3.10
CA HIS A 26 2.05 10.81 -3.50
C HIS A 26 2.49 10.83 -4.98
N ASP A 27 3.04 11.93 -5.48
CA ASP A 27 3.69 11.94 -6.82
C ASP A 27 4.80 10.88 -6.89
N LEU A 28 5.51 10.66 -5.78
CA LEU A 28 6.54 9.62 -5.64
C LEU A 28 5.99 8.18 -5.68
N LEU A 29 4.69 7.94 -5.42
CA LEU A 29 4.11 6.60 -5.52
C LEU A 29 3.58 6.28 -6.91
N TYR A 30 3.61 7.25 -7.83
CA TYR A 30 3.03 7.11 -9.16
C TYR A 30 3.62 5.91 -9.94
N SER A 31 4.92 5.66 -9.78
CA SER A 31 5.62 4.51 -10.39
C SER A 31 5.10 3.16 -9.94
N PHE A 32 4.52 3.06 -8.74
CA PHE A 32 3.91 1.83 -8.22
C PHE A 32 2.42 1.75 -8.56
N VAL A 33 1.72 2.88 -8.49
CA VAL A 33 0.26 2.94 -8.67
C VAL A 33 -0.15 2.79 -10.14
N MET A 34 0.55 3.46 -11.07
CA MET A 34 0.11 3.50 -12.47
C MET A 34 0.14 2.12 -13.15
N PRO A 35 1.19 1.27 -12.99
CA PRO A 35 1.19 -0.08 -13.56
C PRO A 35 0.02 -0.93 -13.06
N VAL A 36 -0.30 -0.84 -11.76
CA VAL A 36 -1.42 -1.57 -11.16
C VAL A 36 -2.76 -1.11 -11.69
N ILE A 37 -2.94 0.20 -11.88
CA ILE A 37 -4.17 0.74 -12.51
C ILE A 37 -4.32 0.16 -13.92
N LEU A 38 -3.26 0.14 -14.72
CA LEU A 38 -3.31 -0.41 -16.08
C LEU A 38 -3.62 -1.90 -16.09
N GLU A 39 -3.04 -2.66 -15.17
CA GLU A 39 -3.30 -4.10 -15.05
C GLU A 39 -4.75 -4.39 -14.63
N VAL A 40 -5.26 -3.64 -13.64
CA VAL A 40 -6.66 -3.72 -13.21
C VAL A 40 -7.61 -3.37 -14.37
N GLU A 41 -7.34 -2.29 -15.10
CA GLU A 41 -8.13 -1.90 -16.27
C GLU A 41 -8.10 -2.97 -17.35
N HIS A 42 -6.94 -3.58 -17.59
CA HIS A 42 -6.84 -4.69 -18.53
C HIS A 42 -7.71 -5.87 -18.11
N LEU A 43 -7.67 -6.28 -16.83
CA LEU A 43 -8.51 -7.36 -16.31
C LEU A 43 -10.00 -7.06 -16.43
N LEU A 44 -10.41 -5.80 -16.18
CA LEU A 44 -11.81 -5.38 -16.34
C LEU A 44 -12.25 -5.38 -17.81
N ASN A 45 -11.36 -5.03 -18.75
CA ASN A 45 -11.65 -5.06 -20.19
C ASN A 45 -11.73 -6.48 -20.76
N MET A 46 -11.12 -7.47 -20.09
CA MET A 46 -11.15 -8.88 -20.48
C MET A 46 -12.35 -9.65 -19.90
N LEU A 47 -13.26 -8.97 -19.21
CA LEU A 47 -14.43 -9.62 -18.61
C LEU A 47 -15.36 -10.21 -19.68
N PRO A 48 -15.99 -11.36 -19.41
CA PRO A 48 -17.06 -11.85 -20.26
C PRO A 48 -18.18 -10.79 -20.33
N PRO A 49 -19.07 -10.84 -21.35
CA PRO A 49 -20.21 -9.94 -21.44
C PRO A 49 -21.16 -10.19 -20.26
N LEU A 50 -20.86 -9.54 -19.15
CA LEU A 50 -21.71 -9.42 -17.98
C LEU A 50 -22.77 -8.38 -18.32
N LYS A 51 -24.03 -8.64 -17.96
CA LYS A 51 -25.10 -7.64 -18.07
C LYS A 51 -24.89 -6.56 -17.00
N ILE A 52 -23.87 -5.73 -17.20
CA ILE A 52 -23.51 -4.60 -16.33
C ILE A 52 -23.85 -3.34 -17.12
N ALA A 53 -24.51 -2.38 -16.49
CA ALA A 53 -24.75 -1.11 -17.15
C ALA A 53 -23.42 -0.39 -17.37
N LYS A 54 -23.27 0.28 -18.52
CA LYS A 54 -22.05 1.02 -18.86
C LYS A 54 -21.60 2.01 -17.76
N ASN A 55 -22.56 2.58 -17.03
CA ASN A 55 -22.30 3.49 -15.90
C ASN A 55 -21.69 2.77 -14.68
N ASP A 56 -22.14 1.54 -14.39
CA ASP A 56 -21.61 0.74 -13.28
C ASP A 56 -20.19 0.29 -13.57
N PHE A 57 -19.90 -0.08 -14.81
CA PHE A 57 -18.54 -0.42 -15.24
C PHE A 57 -17.59 0.78 -15.07
N LYS A 58 -18.00 1.97 -15.53
CA LYS A 58 -17.22 3.20 -15.35
C LYS A 58 -17.02 3.55 -13.87
N TYR A 59 -18.07 3.39 -13.05
CA TYR A 59 -17.96 3.56 -11.60
C TYR A 59 -16.91 2.62 -11.01
N CYS A 60 -16.90 1.34 -11.40
CA CYS A 60 -15.93 0.36 -10.94
C CYS A 60 -14.50 0.77 -11.30
N GLU A 61 -14.25 1.18 -12.54
CA GLU A 61 -12.92 1.65 -12.97
C GLU A 61 -12.44 2.85 -12.14
N GLU A 62 -13.28 3.87 -11.94
CA GLU A 62 -12.96 5.04 -11.12
C GLU A 62 -12.70 4.66 -9.65
N ALA A 63 -13.52 3.74 -9.12
CA ALA A 63 -13.42 3.24 -7.76
C ALA A 63 -12.11 2.45 -7.55
N PHE A 64 -11.70 1.62 -8.53
CA PHE A 64 -10.43 0.91 -8.48
C PHE A 64 -9.22 1.84 -8.59
N ARG A 65 -9.28 2.86 -9.46
CA ARG A 65 -8.24 3.89 -9.50
C ARG A 65 -8.08 4.60 -8.16
N SER A 66 -9.19 4.88 -7.49
CA SER A 66 -9.19 5.50 -6.17
C SER A 66 -8.62 4.56 -5.09
N VAL A 67 -9.07 3.31 -5.06
CA VAL A 67 -8.62 2.34 -4.04
C VAL A 67 -7.14 1.99 -4.19
N THR A 68 -6.64 1.89 -5.43
CA THR A 68 -5.22 1.63 -5.70
C THR A 68 -4.34 2.72 -5.07
N ARG A 69 -4.69 4.00 -5.30
CA ARG A 69 -3.99 5.14 -4.70
C ARG A 69 -4.07 5.10 -3.17
N ARG A 70 -5.22 4.75 -2.61
CA ARG A 70 -5.41 4.64 -1.15
C ARG A 70 -4.53 3.54 -0.55
N ILE A 71 -4.53 2.35 -1.15
CA ILE A 71 -3.73 1.20 -0.70
C ILE A 71 -2.23 1.53 -0.72
N ALA A 72 -1.75 2.17 -1.80
CA ALA A 72 -0.37 2.63 -1.87
C ALA A 72 -0.05 3.68 -0.78
N GLY A 73 -0.93 4.66 -0.59
CA GLY A 73 -0.77 5.66 0.48
C GLY A 73 -0.79 5.05 1.88
N TYR A 74 -1.66 4.07 2.14
CA TYR A 74 -1.66 3.32 3.41
C TYR A 74 -0.36 2.56 3.63
N SER A 75 0.14 1.85 2.62
CA SER A 75 1.41 1.14 2.70
C SER A 75 2.55 2.08 3.11
N TYR A 76 2.66 3.20 2.40
CA TYR A 76 3.68 4.22 2.68
C TYR A 76 3.57 4.75 4.11
N SER A 77 2.36 5.13 4.55
CA SER A 77 2.15 5.61 5.92
C SER A 77 2.53 4.59 6.98
N ILE A 78 2.15 3.32 6.80
CA ILE A 78 2.46 2.25 7.76
C ILE A 78 3.98 2.07 7.86
N ALA A 79 4.70 2.05 6.74
CA ALA A 79 6.16 2.02 6.74
C ALA A 79 6.75 3.21 7.51
N ARG A 80 6.31 4.44 7.22
CA ARG A 80 6.82 5.63 7.91
C ARG A 80 6.52 5.63 9.40
N GLN A 81 5.33 5.18 9.79
CA GLN A 81 4.97 5.04 11.20
C GLN A 81 5.78 3.94 11.89
N THR A 82 6.04 2.83 11.20
CA THR A 82 6.87 1.73 11.70
C THR A 82 8.25 2.22 12.07
N ILE A 83 8.88 3.02 11.18
CA ILE A 83 10.17 3.67 11.47
C ILE A 83 10.02 4.61 12.65
N LYS A 84 9.05 5.53 12.63
CA LYS A 84 8.90 6.55 13.67
C LYS A 84 8.69 5.97 15.07
N VAL A 85 7.94 4.86 15.18
CA VAL A 85 7.69 4.19 16.45
C VAL A 85 8.91 3.40 16.90
N GLY A 86 9.55 2.65 15.99
CA GLY A 86 10.75 1.87 16.30
C GLY A 86 12.00 2.71 16.55
N PHE A 87 12.04 3.92 15.99
CA PHE A 87 13.17 4.84 16.03
C PHE A 87 12.70 6.27 16.30
N PRO A 88 12.32 6.60 17.55
CA PRO A 88 11.83 7.92 17.91
C PRO A 88 12.86 9.04 17.70
N SER A 89 14.15 8.71 17.75
CA SER A 89 15.29 9.59 17.45
C SER A 89 15.44 9.92 15.96
N GLY A 90 14.74 9.20 15.06
CA GLY A 90 14.83 9.41 13.61
C GLY A 90 16.15 8.94 13.00
N ASP A 91 16.92 8.12 13.70
CA ASP A 91 18.26 7.68 13.32
C ASP A 91 18.29 6.39 12.49
N PHE A 92 17.13 5.81 12.18
CA PHE A 92 17.01 4.56 11.42
C PHE A 92 17.85 4.55 10.13
N HIS A 93 17.79 5.63 9.35
CA HIS A 93 18.51 5.77 8.08
C HIS A 93 20.02 5.99 8.25
N ASN A 94 20.45 6.48 9.42
CA ASN A 94 21.85 6.71 9.76
C ASN A 94 22.52 5.48 10.42
N LEU A 95 21.74 4.67 11.14
CA LEU A 95 22.24 3.54 11.92
C LEU A 95 22.33 2.22 11.14
N TYR A 96 21.57 2.11 10.05
CA TYR A 96 21.46 0.88 9.27
C TYR A 96 21.72 1.16 7.80
N MET A 97 22.52 0.31 7.16
CA MET A 97 22.78 0.35 5.73
C MET A 97 21.51 -0.01 4.93
N GLU A 98 21.50 0.32 3.64
CA GLU A 98 20.35 0.08 2.77
C GLU A 98 19.88 -1.38 2.78
N ASP A 99 20.80 -2.34 2.63
CA ASP A 99 20.50 -3.77 2.66
C ASP A 99 19.92 -4.22 4.01
N GLU A 100 20.43 -3.68 5.12
CA GLU A 100 19.92 -3.98 6.45
C GLU A 100 18.50 -3.43 6.64
N ARG A 101 18.23 -2.20 6.17
CA ARG A 101 16.88 -1.62 6.18
C ARG A 101 15.93 -2.44 5.34
N HIS A 102 16.40 -2.96 4.20
CA HIS A 102 15.61 -3.83 3.33
C HIS A 102 15.27 -5.15 4.02
N GLU A 103 16.24 -5.79 4.69
CA GLU A 103 16.00 -7.01 5.48
C GLU A 103 15.00 -6.79 6.63
N ILE A 104 15.12 -5.67 7.34
CA ILE A 104 14.19 -5.28 8.43
C ILE A 104 12.79 -5.10 7.85
N ALA A 105 12.66 -4.36 6.75
CA ALA A 105 11.38 -4.10 6.10
C ALA A 105 10.72 -5.39 5.60
N LEU A 106 11.48 -6.29 4.97
CA LEU A 106 10.99 -7.60 4.53
C LEU A 106 10.49 -8.44 5.70
N PHE A 107 11.24 -8.48 6.81
CA PHE A 107 10.84 -9.25 7.98
C PHE A 107 9.54 -8.72 8.59
N ILE A 108 9.44 -7.39 8.79
CA ILE A 108 8.22 -6.77 9.32
C ILE A 108 7.03 -7.06 8.39
N PHE A 109 7.25 -6.95 7.08
CA PHE A 109 6.20 -7.23 6.11
C PHE A 109 5.69 -8.67 6.21
N GLN A 110 6.59 -9.64 6.27
CA GLN A 110 6.24 -11.07 6.38
C GLN A 110 5.45 -11.36 7.65
N GLU A 111 5.86 -10.80 8.78
CA GLU A 111 5.17 -11.00 10.07
C GLU A 111 3.77 -10.35 10.11
N GLN A 112 3.52 -9.35 9.25
CA GLN A 112 2.24 -8.62 9.21
C GLN A 112 1.43 -8.92 7.94
N GLU A 113 1.88 -9.83 7.08
CA GLU A 113 1.29 -10.06 5.76
C GLU A 113 -0.18 -10.47 5.86
N SER A 114 -0.53 -11.30 6.85
CA SER A 114 -1.91 -11.75 7.06
C SER A 114 -2.86 -10.58 7.36
N ILE A 115 -2.44 -9.65 8.23
CA ILE A 115 -3.21 -8.47 8.61
C ILE A 115 -3.35 -7.52 7.42
N PHE A 116 -2.27 -7.30 6.66
CA PHE A 116 -2.31 -6.46 5.46
C PHE A 116 -3.22 -7.06 4.39
N ARG A 117 -3.16 -8.38 4.18
CA ARG A 117 -4.00 -9.11 3.24
C ARG A 117 -5.47 -9.02 3.61
N GLU A 118 -5.82 -9.21 4.87
CA GLU A 118 -7.19 -9.04 5.37
C GLU A 118 -7.70 -7.61 5.14
N THR A 119 -6.90 -6.61 5.51
CA THR A 119 -7.26 -5.19 5.35
C THR A 119 -7.50 -4.81 3.89
N ILE A 120 -6.63 -5.25 2.98
CA ILE A 120 -6.76 -4.99 1.54
C ILE A 120 -7.98 -5.72 0.97
N ASN A 121 -8.19 -6.97 1.37
CA ASN A 121 -9.37 -7.74 0.97
C ASN A 121 -10.66 -7.02 1.35
N ASP A 122 -10.77 -6.56 2.59
CA ASP A 122 -11.95 -5.85 3.09
C ASP A 122 -12.16 -4.53 2.35
N THR A 123 -11.08 -3.81 2.07
CA THR A 123 -11.14 -2.56 1.28
C THR A 123 -11.65 -2.81 -0.13
N LEU A 124 -11.18 -3.88 -0.80
CA LEU A 124 -11.65 -4.25 -2.15
C LEU A 124 -13.12 -4.67 -2.15
N LEU A 125 -13.56 -5.40 -1.13
CA LEU A 125 -14.96 -5.79 -0.96
C LEU A 125 -15.85 -4.58 -0.68
N GLU A 126 -15.44 -3.65 0.17
CA GLU A 126 -16.17 -2.43 0.48
C GLU A 126 -16.41 -1.59 -0.79
N VAL A 127 -15.36 -1.39 -1.59
CA VAL A 127 -15.43 -0.57 -2.81
C VAL A 127 -16.35 -1.21 -3.86
N THR A 128 -16.32 -2.53 -3.99
CA THR A 128 -17.13 -3.25 -4.98
C THR A 128 -18.58 -3.47 -4.54
N ARG A 129 -18.88 -3.37 -3.24
CA ARG A 129 -20.23 -3.54 -2.68
C ARG A 129 -21.27 -2.54 -3.21
N HIS A 130 -20.82 -1.39 -3.68
CA HIS A 130 -21.67 -0.35 -4.26
C HIS A 130 -21.99 -0.54 -5.74
N SER A 131 -21.43 -1.57 -6.36
CA SER A 131 -21.67 -1.90 -7.76
C SER A 131 -22.94 -2.75 -7.93
N ASP A 132 -23.37 -2.96 -9.18
CA ASP A 132 -24.46 -3.91 -9.50
C ASP A 132 -24.24 -5.28 -8.82
N GLN A 133 -25.33 -5.91 -8.36
CA GLN A 133 -25.27 -7.16 -7.61
C GLN A 133 -24.64 -8.30 -8.43
N ASN A 134 -24.86 -8.36 -9.75
CA ASN A 134 -24.24 -9.39 -10.59
C ASN A 134 -22.73 -9.17 -10.70
N PHE A 135 -22.30 -7.91 -10.84
CA PHE A 135 -20.88 -7.58 -10.86
C PHE A 135 -20.23 -7.90 -9.52
N TYR A 136 -20.84 -7.51 -8.39
CA TYR A 136 -20.28 -7.79 -7.07
C TYR A 136 -20.09 -9.30 -6.83
N GLN A 137 -21.08 -10.13 -7.20
CA GLN A 137 -20.96 -11.59 -7.07
C GLN A 137 -19.90 -12.17 -8.00
N TYR A 138 -19.81 -11.67 -9.22
CA TYR A 138 -18.78 -12.08 -10.16
C TYR A 138 -17.38 -11.68 -9.66
N PHE A 139 -17.21 -10.45 -9.20
CA PHE A 139 -15.97 -9.92 -8.64
C PHE A 139 -15.51 -10.79 -7.48
N ARG A 140 -16.38 -11.04 -6.50
CA ARG A 140 -16.07 -11.86 -5.33
C ARG A 140 -15.65 -13.28 -5.71
N SER A 141 -16.31 -13.87 -6.69
CA SER A 141 -16.07 -15.26 -7.10
C SER A 141 -14.84 -15.44 -8.00
N HIS A 142 -14.50 -14.44 -8.81
CA HIS A 142 -13.56 -14.62 -9.91
C HIS A 142 -12.43 -13.58 -9.99
N LEU A 143 -12.63 -12.35 -9.50
CA LEU A 143 -11.65 -11.26 -9.68
C LEU A 143 -10.93 -10.91 -8.38
N LEU A 144 -11.59 -11.08 -7.23
CA LEU A 144 -11.07 -10.67 -5.93
C LEU A 144 -9.67 -11.22 -5.65
N HIS A 145 -9.41 -12.49 -5.98
CA HIS A 145 -8.10 -13.09 -5.77
C HIS A 145 -7.00 -12.41 -6.62
N TYR A 146 -7.27 -12.13 -7.89
CA TYR A 146 -6.32 -11.44 -8.77
C TYR A 146 -6.03 -10.03 -8.28
N PHE A 147 -7.08 -9.28 -7.95
CA PHE A 147 -6.97 -7.91 -7.47
C PHE A 147 -6.23 -7.88 -6.13
N LEU A 148 -6.56 -8.79 -5.21
CA LEU A 148 -5.86 -8.91 -3.93
C LEU A 148 -4.37 -9.18 -4.14
N ASN A 149 -3.99 -10.07 -5.04
CA ASN A 149 -2.57 -10.38 -5.30
C ASN A 149 -1.82 -9.18 -5.88
N ILE A 150 -2.38 -8.51 -6.89
CA ILE A 150 -1.76 -7.33 -7.49
C ILE A 150 -1.63 -6.20 -6.46
N MET A 151 -2.68 -5.95 -5.68
CA MET A 151 -2.65 -4.93 -4.63
C MET A 151 -1.66 -5.29 -3.51
N MET A 152 -1.56 -6.56 -3.12
CA MET A 152 -0.58 -7.01 -2.13
C MET A 152 0.86 -6.84 -2.61
N GLN A 153 1.12 -7.12 -3.89
CA GLN A 153 2.45 -6.93 -4.48
C GLN A 153 2.83 -5.45 -4.48
N MET A 154 1.95 -4.58 -4.96
CA MET A 154 2.15 -3.13 -4.89
C MET A 154 2.35 -2.65 -3.46
N PHE A 155 1.50 -3.12 -2.54
CA PHE A 155 1.58 -2.74 -1.14
C PHE A 155 2.93 -3.15 -0.53
N LYS A 156 3.47 -4.32 -0.87
CA LYS A 156 4.82 -4.76 -0.49
C LYS A 156 5.89 -3.84 -1.06
N GLU A 157 5.87 -3.58 -2.35
CA GLU A 157 6.88 -2.75 -3.01
C GLU A 157 6.92 -1.32 -2.43
N VAL A 158 5.75 -0.72 -2.24
CA VAL A 158 5.63 0.60 -1.59
C VAL A 158 6.13 0.56 -0.15
N PHE A 159 5.84 -0.50 0.60
CA PHE A 159 6.27 -0.63 2.00
C PHE A 159 7.79 -0.69 2.09
N LEU A 160 8.41 -1.57 1.30
CA LEU A 160 9.86 -1.72 1.24
C LEU A 160 10.53 -0.42 0.78
N PHE A 161 10.01 0.19 -0.28
CA PHE A 161 10.49 1.47 -0.77
C PHE A 161 10.44 2.54 0.33
N ALA A 162 9.32 2.69 1.03
CA ALA A 162 9.12 3.71 2.06
C ALA A 162 9.98 3.50 3.32
N MET A 163 10.28 2.23 3.66
CA MET A 163 11.19 1.88 4.74
C MET A 163 12.65 2.20 4.36
N VAL A 164 13.05 1.85 3.13
CA VAL A 164 14.44 1.95 2.68
C VAL A 164 14.82 3.39 2.29
N LEU A 165 13.89 4.13 1.68
CA LEU A 165 14.10 5.50 1.24
C LEU A 165 14.24 6.43 2.45
N GLU A 166 15.35 7.16 2.47
CA GLU A 166 15.54 8.28 3.38
C GLU A 166 14.53 9.38 3.04
N PRO A 167 13.82 9.95 4.03
CA PRO A 167 13.01 11.13 3.75
C PRO A 167 13.96 12.23 3.28
N GLN A 168 13.86 12.66 2.02
CA GLN A 168 14.48 13.92 1.65
C GLN A 168 13.83 15.00 2.52
N GLU A 169 14.64 15.69 3.33
CA GLU A 169 14.18 16.91 3.99
C GLU A 169 13.56 17.77 2.90
N LYS A 170 12.25 18.02 3.00
CA LYS A 170 11.63 19.03 2.16
C LYS A 170 12.44 20.30 2.39
N ARG A 171 13.22 20.73 1.39
CA ARG A 171 13.69 22.11 1.38
C ARG A 171 12.43 22.95 1.61
N PRO A 172 12.40 23.84 2.62
CA PRO A 172 11.28 24.75 2.75
C PRO A 172 11.09 25.41 1.39
N GLU A 173 9.87 25.33 0.85
CA GLU A 173 9.53 26.06 -0.37
C GLU A 173 10.01 27.51 -0.16
N PRO A 174 10.74 28.10 -1.13
CA PRO A 174 11.15 29.47 -0.99
C PRO A 174 9.89 30.29 -0.71
N ILE A 175 9.91 31.02 0.41
CA ILE A 175 8.89 32.04 0.68
C ILE A 175 9.01 32.99 -0.51
N LEU A 176 8.05 32.90 -1.44
CA LEU A 176 7.87 33.91 -2.45
C LEU A 176 7.51 35.17 -1.66
N ALA A 177 8.50 36.05 -1.50
CA ALA A 177 8.25 37.40 -1.03
C ALA A 177 7.35 38.07 -2.08
N ASP A 178 6.21 38.57 -1.62
CA ASP A 178 5.26 39.35 -2.42
C ASP A 178 5.92 40.54 -3.12
#